data_AF-A0A807LIW7-F1
#
_entry.id   AF-A0A807LIW7-F1
#
_cell.length_a   1.000
_cell.length_b   1.000
_cell.length_c   1.000
_cell.angle_alpha   90.00
_cell.angle_beta   90.00
_cell.angle_gamma   90.00
#
_symmetry.space_group_name_H-M   'P 1'
#
loop_
_entity.id
_entity.type
_entity.pdbx_description
1 polymer ?
#
loop_
_entity_poly.entity_id
_entity_poly.type
_entity_poly.pdbx_seq_one_letter_code
_entity_poly.pdbx_strand_id
1 'polypeptide(L)'
;MDKLLERFLQYVTLDTQSKPGVRQVPSTDSQWKLLHLLQDQLKEMGLVDVTLSDKGTLMAKLPSNVDKPVPAIGFISHVDTSPDFSGKNVNPQILENYRGGDIALGVGDEILSPVMFPVLHQLLGHTLITTDGKTLLGADDKAGVAEIMTALSVLKTKNIPHGDICVAFTPDEEVGKGAKYFDVEAFGAKWAYTMDGSGIGELEFENFNAASVTVKIVGNNVHPGTAKGVMVNAMTLASKIHARIPEEESPEQTEGYEGFYHLTSIKGTVDRAEMHYIIRDFERKSFEARKRKMMEIAKEVGKGLHPDCYIELAIEDSYYNMREKVAEFPHIIDIAQQAMRDCDIEPQMKPIRGGTDGAQLSFMGLPCPNIFTGGYNYHGKHEFATLNGMEKAVQVIVRIAELTAEKETVQG
;
A
#
# COMPACT_ATOMS: atom_id res chain seq x y z
N MET A 1 -13.65 -10.32 21.17
CA MET A 1 -12.51 -10.14 20.22
C MET A 1 -11.73 -11.45 20.08
N ASP A 2 -12.29 -12.54 20.57
CA ASP A 2 -11.56 -13.73 21.02
C ASP A 2 -10.98 -14.59 19.89
N LYS A 3 -11.24 -14.21 18.62
CA LYS A 3 -10.74 -14.89 17.43
C LYS A 3 -9.79 -14.05 16.57
N LEU A 4 -9.49 -12.80 16.94
CA LEU A 4 -8.64 -11.92 16.11
C LEU A 4 -7.26 -12.53 15.88
N LEU A 5 -6.59 -12.92 16.97
CA LEU A 5 -5.28 -13.57 16.91
C LEU A 5 -5.34 -14.91 16.16
N GLU A 6 -6.37 -15.72 16.40
CA GLU A 6 -6.57 -17.01 15.71
C GLU A 6 -6.67 -16.83 14.20
N ARG A 7 -7.50 -15.88 13.74
CA ARG A 7 -7.65 -15.52 12.32
C ARG A 7 -6.33 -15.04 11.74
N PHE A 8 -5.68 -14.10 12.40
CA PHE A 8 -4.41 -13.55 11.95
C PHE A 8 -3.36 -14.64 11.75
N LEU A 9 -3.15 -15.50 12.76
CA LEU A 9 -2.20 -16.62 12.69
C LEU A 9 -2.58 -17.62 11.59
N GLN A 10 -3.88 -17.88 11.37
CA GLN A 10 -4.34 -18.72 10.27
C GLN A 10 -3.97 -18.12 8.91
N TYR A 11 -4.12 -16.81 8.74
CA TYR A 11 -3.86 -16.16 7.45
C TYR A 11 -2.37 -16.03 7.15
N VAL A 12 -1.54 -15.63 8.13
CA VAL A 12 -0.09 -15.43 7.93
C VAL A 12 0.64 -16.73 7.60
N THR A 13 0.13 -17.88 8.06
CA THR A 13 0.72 -19.19 7.71
C THR A 13 0.43 -19.65 6.28
N LEU A 14 -0.53 -19.02 5.59
CA LEU A 14 -0.75 -19.24 4.16
C LEU A 14 0.24 -18.40 3.36
N ASP A 15 1.04 -19.07 2.53
CA ASP A 15 1.82 -18.41 1.48
C ASP A 15 0.85 -17.75 0.49
N THR A 16 0.94 -16.43 0.34
CA THR A 16 0.15 -15.63 -0.61
C THR A 16 1.02 -14.62 -1.35
N GLN A 17 2.33 -14.82 -1.39
CA GLN A 17 3.25 -13.87 -2.01
C GLN A 17 2.89 -13.60 -3.47
N SER A 18 2.86 -12.32 -3.87
CA SER A 18 2.62 -11.92 -5.25
C SER A 18 3.90 -11.94 -6.09
N LYS A 19 3.75 -11.80 -7.41
CA LYS A 19 4.86 -11.92 -8.36
C LYS A 19 4.83 -10.83 -9.43
N PRO A 20 5.85 -9.95 -9.48
CA PRO A 20 5.91 -8.87 -10.45
C PRO A 20 6.12 -9.42 -11.87
N GLY A 21 5.65 -8.67 -12.87
CA GLY A 21 5.81 -9.01 -14.29
C GLY A 21 4.91 -10.15 -14.80
N VAL A 22 3.99 -10.66 -13.98
CA VAL A 22 3.01 -11.68 -14.39
C VAL A 22 1.76 -11.01 -14.98
N ARG A 23 1.29 -11.50 -16.12
CA ARG A 23 0.06 -10.99 -16.78
C ARG A 23 -1.23 -11.45 -16.10
N GLN A 24 -1.23 -12.68 -15.59
CA GLN A 24 -2.35 -13.24 -14.84
C GLN A 24 -2.56 -12.45 -13.53
N VAL A 25 -3.82 -12.36 -13.10
CA VAL A 25 -4.24 -11.82 -11.80
C VAL A 25 -5.25 -12.81 -11.21
N PRO A 26 -5.05 -13.29 -9.98
CA PRO A 26 -3.86 -13.11 -9.13
C PRO A 26 -2.57 -13.63 -9.79
N SER A 27 -1.42 -13.03 -9.47
CA SER A 27 -0.12 -13.38 -10.08
C SER A 27 0.42 -14.73 -9.63
N THR A 28 -0.09 -15.26 -8.51
CA THR A 28 0.30 -16.55 -7.93
C THR A 28 -0.92 -17.36 -7.55
N ASP A 29 -0.85 -18.68 -7.76
CA ASP A 29 -1.93 -19.61 -7.40
C ASP A 29 -2.16 -19.67 -5.88
N SER A 30 -1.18 -19.25 -5.10
CA SER A 30 -1.18 -19.32 -3.65
C SER A 30 -2.17 -18.32 -3.01
N GLN A 31 -2.37 -17.14 -3.62
CA GLN A 31 -3.38 -16.15 -3.21
C GLN A 31 -4.81 -16.69 -3.21
N TRP A 32 -5.15 -17.55 -4.18
CA TRP A 32 -6.48 -18.17 -4.25
C TRP A 32 -6.84 -18.97 -3.01
N LYS A 33 -5.86 -19.52 -2.29
CA LYS A 33 -6.11 -20.29 -1.06
C LYS A 33 -6.71 -19.42 0.03
N LEU A 34 -6.16 -18.23 0.26
CA LEU A 34 -6.70 -17.29 1.22
C LEU A 34 -8.05 -16.74 0.75
N LEU A 35 -8.19 -16.41 -0.54
CA LEU A 35 -9.46 -15.94 -1.10
C LEU A 35 -10.59 -16.96 -0.92
N HIS A 36 -10.36 -18.25 -1.20
CA HIS A 36 -11.36 -19.29 -0.99
C HIS A 36 -11.67 -19.50 0.50
N LEU A 37 -10.66 -19.48 1.37
CA LEU A 37 -10.87 -19.54 2.82
C LEU A 37 -11.75 -18.38 3.31
N LEU A 38 -11.45 -17.15 2.90
CA LEU A 38 -12.24 -15.98 3.26
C LEU A 38 -13.65 -16.06 2.69
N GLN A 39 -13.81 -16.52 1.45
CA GLN A 39 -15.11 -16.71 0.82
C GLN A 39 -16.01 -17.65 1.66
N ASP A 40 -15.46 -18.77 2.12
CA ASP A 40 -16.20 -19.71 2.97
C ASP A 40 -16.49 -19.10 4.34
N GLN A 41 -15.54 -18.42 4.96
CA GLN A 41 -15.74 -17.75 6.25
C GLN A 41 -16.80 -16.64 6.20
N LEU A 42 -16.88 -15.87 5.11
CA LEU A 42 -17.92 -14.84 4.91
C LEU A 42 -19.32 -15.48 4.78
N LYS A 43 -19.43 -16.59 4.03
CA LYS A 43 -20.68 -17.35 3.90
C LYS A 43 -21.12 -17.96 5.23
N GLU A 44 -20.19 -18.57 5.97
CA GLU A 44 -20.45 -19.13 7.30
C GLU A 44 -20.86 -18.06 8.31
N MET A 45 -20.26 -16.87 8.22
CA MET A 45 -20.67 -15.71 9.01
C MET A 45 -22.05 -15.19 8.61
N GLY A 46 -22.58 -15.60 7.45
CA GLY A 46 -23.90 -15.23 6.94
C GLY A 46 -23.94 -13.82 6.36
N LEU A 47 -22.87 -13.41 5.66
CA LEU A 47 -22.93 -12.27 4.75
C LEU A 47 -23.68 -12.68 3.47
N VAL A 48 -24.22 -11.68 2.77
CA VAL A 48 -24.93 -11.85 1.50
C VAL A 48 -24.07 -11.38 0.33
N ASP A 49 -24.52 -11.69 -0.88
CA ASP A 49 -23.87 -11.27 -2.14
C ASP A 49 -22.38 -11.64 -2.20
N VAL A 50 -22.00 -12.80 -1.63
CA VAL A 50 -20.61 -13.25 -1.58
C VAL A 50 -20.16 -13.73 -2.96
N THR A 51 -19.32 -12.94 -3.63
CA THR A 51 -18.81 -13.21 -4.98
C THR A 51 -17.29 -13.22 -5.01
N LEU A 52 -16.70 -14.14 -5.78
CA LEU A 52 -15.26 -14.18 -6.06
C LEU A 52 -15.10 -14.12 -7.58
N SER A 53 -14.51 -13.04 -8.09
CA SER A 53 -14.33 -12.85 -9.54
C SER A 53 -13.26 -13.79 -10.11
N ASP A 54 -13.25 -13.96 -11.44
CA ASP A 54 -12.21 -14.72 -12.15
C ASP A 54 -10.82 -14.06 -12.05
N LYS A 55 -10.76 -12.81 -11.61
CA LYS A 55 -9.53 -12.06 -11.32
C LYS A 55 -9.14 -12.07 -9.85
N GLY A 56 -9.89 -12.77 -8.99
CA GLY A 56 -9.53 -12.98 -7.59
C GLY A 56 -9.94 -11.86 -6.63
N THR A 57 -10.75 -10.90 -7.04
CA THR A 57 -11.38 -9.96 -6.10
C THR A 57 -12.58 -10.63 -5.44
N LEU A 58 -12.51 -10.78 -4.12
CA LEU A 58 -13.61 -11.27 -3.28
C LEU A 58 -14.42 -10.08 -2.76
N MET A 59 -15.74 -10.13 -2.88
CA MET A 59 -16.66 -9.12 -2.34
C MET A 59 -17.79 -9.79 -1.55
N ALA A 60 -18.28 -9.11 -0.52
CA ALA A 60 -19.45 -9.51 0.25
C ALA A 60 -20.11 -8.32 0.93
N LYS A 61 -21.33 -8.50 1.43
CA LYS A 61 -22.08 -7.46 2.13
C LYS A 61 -22.69 -7.97 3.44
N LEU A 62 -22.54 -7.21 4.50
CA LEU A 62 -23.34 -7.34 5.72
C LEU A 62 -24.54 -6.37 5.60
N PRO A 63 -25.79 -6.88 5.51
CA PRO A 63 -26.97 -6.02 5.36
C PRO A 63 -27.18 -5.10 6.56
N SER A 64 -27.75 -3.92 6.31
CA SER A 64 -28.23 -2.99 7.34
C SER A 64 -29.09 -3.70 8.38
N ASN A 65 -28.92 -3.33 9.64
CA ASN A 65 -29.78 -3.77 10.74
C ASN A 65 -30.65 -2.63 11.32
N VAL A 66 -30.72 -1.50 10.62
CA VAL A 66 -31.58 -0.35 10.97
C VAL A 66 -32.60 -0.07 9.86
N ASP A 67 -33.78 0.44 10.26
CA ASP A 67 -34.90 0.72 9.36
C ASP A 67 -34.80 2.07 8.61
N LYS A 68 -33.80 2.88 8.93
CA LYS A 68 -33.57 4.18 8.26
C LYS A 68 -32.57 4.05 7.11
N PRO A 69 -32.67 4.91 6.08
CA PRO A 69 -31.64 5.01 5.06
C PRO A 69 -30.28 5.35 5.70
N VAL A 70 -29.25 4.57 5.35
CA VAL A 70 -27.86 4.80 5.72
C VAL A 70 -27.02 4.52 4.48
N PRO A 71 -26.05 5.37 4.11
CA PRO A 71 -25.17 5.10 2.99
C PRO A 71 -24.36 3.82 3.22
N ALA A 72 -24.26 2.98 2.19
CA ALA A 72 -23.39 1.81 2.23
C ALA A 72 -21.92 2.26 2.24
N ILE A 73 -21.11 1.67 3.13
CA ILE A 73 -19.68 1.97 3.24
C ILE A 73 -18.84 0.71 3.04
N GLY A 74 -17.61 0.89 2.57
CA GLY A 74 -16.69 -0.20 2.26
C GLY A 74 -15.53 -0.33 3.24
N PHE A 75 -15.07 -1.56 3.48
CA PHE A 75 -13.74 -1.85 4.04
C PHE A 75 -12.98 -2.81 3.12
N ILE A 76 -11.73 -2.48 2.82
CA ILE A 76 -10.93 -3.19 1.81
C ILE A 76 -9.58 -3.55 2.41
N SER A 77 -9.11 -4.76 2.15
CA SER A 77 -7.75 -5.21 2.43
C SER A 77 -7.23 -6.04 1.26
N HIS A 78 -5.91 -6.19 1.13
CA HIS A 78 -5.34 -7.08 0.12
C HIS A 78 -4.93 -8.44 0.71
N VAL A 79 -4.82 -9.47 -0.15
CA VAL A 79 -4.55 -10.86 0.29
C VAL A 79 -3.11 -11.30 0.08
N ASP A 80 -2.36 -10.58 -0.76
CA ASP A 80 -0.99 -10.92 -1.05
C ASP A 80 -0.01 -10.40 0.01
N THR A 81 1.25 -10.75 -0.17
CA THR A 81 2.36 -10.23 0.64
C THR A 81 3.50 -9.88 -0.31
N SER A 82 4.29 -8.86 0.04
CA SER A 82 5.38 -8.33 -0.77
C SER A 82 6.31 -9.39 -1.40
N PRO A 83 6.74 -9.19 -2.66
CA PRO A 83 7.76 -10.02 -3.30
C PRO A 83 9.17 -9.81 -2.73
N ASP A 84 9.40 -8.77 -1.91
CA ASP A 84 10.73 -8.37 -1.44
C ASP A 84 11.34 -9.37 -0.45
N PHE A 85 10.50 -10.10 0.29
CA PHE A 85 10.95 -11.15 1.20
C PHE A 85 9.96 -12.32 1.24
N SER A 86 10.44 -13.53 1.50
CA SER A 86 9.60 -14.73 1.43
C SER A 86 8.46 -14.69 2.46
N GLY A 87 7.21 -14.78 2.00
CA GLY A 87 6.01 -15.03 2.83
C GLY A 87 5.66 -16.51 3.00
N LYS A 88 6.57 -17.42 2.62
CA LYS A 88 6.35 -18.86 2.68
C LYS A 88 6.80 -19.47 4.00
N ASN A 89 5.94 -20.29 4.61
CA ASN A 89 6.17 -20.97 5.89
C ASN A 89 6.51 -19.99 7.02
N VAL A 90 5.79 -18.87 7.09
CA VAL A 90 5.91 -17.90 8.19
C VAL A 90 5.73 -18.64 9.52
N ASN A 91 6.60 -18.34 10.47
CA ASN A 91 6.58 -18.90 11.82
C ASN A 91 6.45 -17.76 12.84
N PRO A 92 5.21 -17.31 13.14
CA PRO A 92 4.99 -16.18 14.03
C PRO A 92 5.44 -16.49 15.46
N GLN A 93 6.14 -15.54 16.08
CA GLN A 93 6.50 -15.58 17.49
C GLN A 93 5.63 -14.58 18.26
N ILE A 94 4.99 -15.03 19.33
CA ILE A 94 4.12 -14.19 20.16
C ILE A 94 4.88 -13.82 21.43
N LEU A 95 5.09 -12.53 21.63
CA LEU A 95 5.73 -11.97 22.81
C LEU A 95 4.74 -11.15 23.61
N GLU A 96 4.20 -11.76 24.66
CA GLU A 96 3.28 -11.09 25.58
C GLU A 96 4.03 -10.11 26.48
N ASN A 97 3.36 -8.98 26.78
CA ASN A 97 3.81 -8.01 27.77
C ASN A 97 5.25 -7.53 27.52
N TYR A 98 5.50 -7.01 26.32
CA TYR A 98 6.82 -6.57 25.88
C TYR A 98 7.47 -5.61 26.86
N ARG A 99 8.74 -5.86 27.21
CA ARG A 99 9.46 -5.16 28.29
C ARG A 99 10.48 -4.13 27.82
N GLY A 100 10.58 -3.88 26.51
CA GLY A 100 11.47 -2.85 25.95
C GLY A 100 12.89 -3.31 25.62
N GLY A 101 13.16 -4.62 25.66
CA GLY A 101 14.46 -5.19 25.27
C GLY A 101 14.53 -5.61 23.81
N ASP A 102 15.71 -6.05 23.38
CA ASP A 102 15.89 -6.74 22.11
C ASP A 102 15.06 -8.03 22.04
N ILE A 103 14.53 -8.35 20.86
CA ILE A 103 13.74 -9.54 20.60
C ILE A 103 14.51 -10.43 19.63
N ALA A 104 14.88 -11.63 20.08
CA ALA A 104 15.50 -12.63 19.20
C ALA A 104 14.48 -13.14 18.17
N LEU A 105 14.90 -13.19 16.91
CA LEU A 105 14.08 -13.70 15.81
C LEU A 105 14.50 -15.13 15.47
N GLY A 106 13.71 -16.10 15.92
CA GLY A 106 13.98 -17.52 15.75
C GLY A 106 15.25 -17.98 16.48
N VAL A 107 15.97 -18.92 15.86
CA VAL A 107 17.27 -19.43 16.36
C VAL A 107 18.36 -18.90 15.45
N GLY A 108 19.14 -17.93 15.93
CA GLY A 108 20.23 -17.29 15.19
C GLY A 108 20.62 -15.94 15.77
N ASP A 109 21.30 -15.13 14.95
CA ASP A 109 21.80 -13.79 15.31
C ASP A 109 20.83 -12.65 14.91
N GLU A 110 19.67 -12.99 14.36
CA GLU A 110 18.66 -12.02 13.92
C GLU A 110 17.92 -11.43 15.13
N ILE A 111 17.85 -10.10 15.19
CA ILE A 111 17.31 -9.37 16.35
C ILE A 111 16.44 -8.21 15.88
N LEU A 112 15.22 -8.13 16.41
CA LEU A 112 14.40 -6.93 16.36
C LEU A 112 14.74 -6.05 17.58
N SER A 113 15.44 -4.94 17.34
CA SER A 113 16.01 -4.10 18.41
C SER A 113 15.37 -2.70 18.47
N PRO A 114 15.04 -2.17 19.67
CA PRO A 114 14.60 -0.79 19.84
C PRO A 114 15.67 0.26 19.49
N VAL A 115 16.96 -0.13 19.39
CA VAL A 115 18.02 0.75 18.89
C VAL A 115 17.85 0.99 17.38
N MET A 116 17.48 -0.05 16.63
CA MET A 116 17.24 0.03 15.19
C MET A 116 15.84 0.58 14.89
N PHE A 117 14.85 0.21 15.70
CA PHE A 117 13.45 0.59 15.53
C PHE A 117 12.92 1.28 16.80
N PRO A 118 13.13 2.61 16.94
CA PRO A 118 12.77 3.35 18.15
C PRO A 118 11.29 3.27 18.56
N VAL A 119 10.39 2.93 17.63
CA VAL A 119 8.96 2.73 17.87
C VAL A 119 8.69 1.69 18.97
N LEU A 120 9.58 0.69 19.14
CA LEU A 120 9.43 -0.34 20.18
C LEU A 120 9.38 0.25 21.59
N HIS A 121 10.05 1.38 21.85
CA HIS A 121 9.97 2.05 23.15
C HIS A 121 8.54 2.55 23.49
N GLN A 122 7.68 2.70 22.47
CA GLN A 122 6.30 3.15 22.64
C GLN A 122 5.32 1.99 22.86
N LEU A 123 5.79 0.74 22.73
CA LEU A 123 4.94 -0.47 22.71
C LEU A 123 5.13 -1.33 23.97
N LEU A 124 5.62 -0.74 25.06
CA LEU A 124 5.79 -1.43 26.34
C LEU A 124 4.45 -1.96 26.85
N GLY A 125 4.44 -3.22 27.27
CA GLY A 125 3.25 -3.92 27.76
C GLY A 125 2.35 -4.50 26.67
N HIS A 126 2.57 -4.18 25.39
CA HIS A 126 1.82 -4.78 24.29
C HIS A 126 2.19 -6.25 24.08
N THR A 127 1.28 -7.00 23.47
CA THR A 127 1.60 -8.30 22.87
C THR A 127 2.08 -8.09 21.44
N LEU A 128 3.35 -8.39 21.19
CA LEU A 128 3.98 -8.31 19.87
C LEU A 128 3.90 -9.66 19.16
N ILE A 129 3.71 -9.62 17.85
CA ILE A 129 3.75 -10.79 16.97
C ILE A 129 4.82 -10.51 15.94
N THR A 130 5.89 -11.30 15.93
CA THR A 130 7.06 -11.11 15.04
C THR A 130 7.28 -12.32 14.14
N THR A 131 8.19 -12.21 13.19
CA THR A 131 8.71 -13.35 12.42
C THR A 131 9.68 -14.21 13.26
N ASP A 132 10.21 -15.28 12.64
CA ASP A 132 11.39 -16.02 13.12
C ASP A 132 12.71 -15.57 12.44
N GLY A 133 12.71 -14.44 11.75
CA GLY A 133 13.86 -13.86 11.06
C GLY A 133 14.11 -14.40 9.65
N LYS A 134 13.38 -15.44 9.20
CA LYS A 134 13.60 -16.10 7.88
C LYS A 134 12.57 -15.75 6.83
N THR A 135 11.50 -15.07 7.22
CA THR A 135 10.35 -14.71 6.38
C THR A 135 9.90 -13.29 6.71
N LEU A 136 9.03 -12.70 5.88
CA LEU A 136 8.17 -11.60 6.32
C LEU A 136 7.06 -12.16 7.23
N LEU A 137 6.34 -11.30 7.95
CA LEU A 137 5.20 -11.72 8.78
C LEU A 137 3.92 -11.78 7.95
N GLY A 138 3.71 -10.80 7.07
CA GLY A 138 2.47 -10.60 6.33
C GLY A 138 1.39 -9.94 7.20
N ALA A 139 1.80 -9.09 8.15
CA ALA A 139 0.87 -8.16 8.80
C ALA A 139 0.28 -7.20 7.75
N ASP A 140 1.11 -6.74 6.84
CA ASP A 140 0.72 -6.16 5.55
C ASP A 140 0.31 -7.28 4.56
N ASP A 141 -0.97 -7.48 4.25
CA ASP A 141 -2.17 -6.84 4.85
C ASP A 141 -3.12 -7.85 5.53
N LYS A 142 -2.57 -8.96 6.02
CA LYS A 142 -3.41 -9.98 6.70
C LYS A 142 -3.88 -9.52 8.08
N ALA A 143 -3.28 -8.47 8.65
CA ALA A 143 -3.80 -7.81 9.83
C ALA A 143 -5.12 -7.10 9.50
N GLY A 144 -5.17 -6.28 8.45
CA GLY A 144 -6.38 -5.65 7.95
C GLY A 144 -7.47 -6.65 7.59
N VAL A 145 -7.10 -7.76 6.91
CA VAL A 145 -8.03 -8.87 6.65
C VAL A 145 -8.64 -9.42 7.94
N ALA A 146 -7.82 -9.71 8.95
CA ALA A 146 -8.28 -10.24 10.23
C ALA A 146 -9.13 -9.23 11.01
N GLU A 147 -8.81 -7.95 10.93
CA GLU A 147 -9.55 -6.85 11.55
C GLU A 147 -10.93 -6.68 10.94
N ILE A 148 -11.03 -6.63 9.61
CA ILE A 148 -12.32 -6.56 8.89
C ILE A 148 -13.19 -7.77 9.25
N MET A 149 -12.64 -8.99 9.15
CA MET A 149 -13.37 -10.22 9.49
C MET A 149 -13.84 -10.23 10.95
N THR A 150 -13.04 -9.68 11.86
CA THR A 150 -13.39 -9.59 13.27
C THR A 150 -14.45 -8.52 13.51
N ALA A 151 -14.35 -7.35 12.88
CA ALA A 151 -15.30 -6.26 12.99
C ALA A 151 -16.70 -6.66 12.51
N LEU A 152 -16.79 -7.34 11.36
CA LEU A 152 -18.05 -7.92 10.86
C LEU A 152 -18.69 -8.87 11.89
N SER A 153 -17.88 -9.73 12.50
CA SER A 153 -18.35 -10.63 13.55
C SER A 153 -18.83 -9.86 14.79
N VAL A 154 -18.16 -8.77 15.17
CA VAL A 154 -18.55 -7.93 16.31
C VAL A 154 -19.87 -7.19 16.03
N LEU A 155 -19.99 -6.54 14.88
CA LEU A 155 -21.22 -5.84 14.46
C LEU A 155 -22.44 -6.77 14.54
N LYS A 156 -22.29 -7.99 13.99
CA LYS A 156 -23.37 -8.99 13.97
C LYS A 156 -23.67 -9.58 15.35
N THR A 157 -22.65 -9.98 16.11
CA THR A 157 -22.86 -10.67 17.41
C THR A 157 -23.33 -9.74 18.52
N LYS A 158 -22.90 -8.48 18.51
CA LYS A 158 -23.34 -7.46 19.47
C LYS A 158 -24.57 -6.68 19.00
N ASN A 159 -25.04 -6.93 17.79
CA ASN A 159 -26.18 -6.23 17.17
C ASN A 159 -26.04 -4.70 17.25
N ILE A 160 -24.84 -4.21 16.90
CA ILE A 160 -24.52 -2.77 16.89
C ILE A 160 -25.23 -2.14 15.69
N PRO A 161 -25.90 -0.98 15.81
CA PRO A 161 -26.56 -0.32 14.68
C PRO A 161 -25.60 0.01 13.54
N HIS A 162 -25.89 -0.42 12.31
CA HIS A 162 -25.11 -0.11 11.11
C HIS A 162 -25.97 -0.15 9.85
N GLY A 163 -25.54 0.57 8.81
CA GLY A 163 -26.07 0.44 7.45
C GLY A 163 -25.52 -0.80 6.72
N ASP A 164 -25.65 -0.83 5.39
CA ASP A 164 -24.98 -1.84 4.58
C ASP A 164 -23.45 -1.67 4.67
N ILE A 165 -22.74 -2.74 5.03
CA ILE A 165 -21.28 -2.77 5.07
C ILE A 165 -20.77 -3.69 3.96
N CYS A 166 -20.12 -3.09 2.96
CA CYS A 166 -19.46 -3.80 1.88
C CYS A 166 -18.03 -4.13 2.29
N VAL A 167 -17.56 -5.33 1.96
CA VAL A 167 -16.16 -5.72 2.18
C VAL A 167 -15.55 -6.31 0.93
N ALA A 168 -14.28 -6.01 0.69
CA ALA A 168 -13.54 -6.59 -0.42
C ALA A 168 -12.14 -7.03 0.00
N PHE A 169 -11.69 -8.14 -0.60
CA PHE A 169 -10.33 -8.63 -0.47
C PHE A 169 -9.69 -8.73 -1.86
N THR A 170 -8.66 -7.92 -2.11
CA THR A 170 -8.05 -7.72 -3.43
C THR A 170 -6.74 -8.52 -3.59
N PRO A 171 -6.43 -9.01 -4.81
CA PRO A 171 -5.15 -9.65 -5.09
C PRO A 171 -4.15 -8.68 -5.76
N ASP A 172 -2.86 -8.98 -5.67
CA ASP A 172 -1.78 -8.29 -6.39
C ASP A 172 -1.67 -6.78 -6.07
N GLU A 173 -1.93 -6.35 -4.83
CA GLU A 173 -1.68 -4.95 -4.40
C GLU A 173 -0.19 -4.62 -4.54
N GLU A 174 0.66 -5.50 -4.01
CA GLU A 174 2.11 -5.32 -3.88
C GLU A 174 2.84 -5.27 -5.24
N VAL A 175 2.13 -5.62 -6.31
CA VAL A 175 2.62 -5.56 -7.70
C VAL A 175 1.80 -4.60 -8.57
N GLY A 176 1.04 -3.71 -7.92
CA GLY A 176 0.35 -2.57 -8.51
C GLY A 176 -0.91 -2.92 -9.30
N LYS A 177 -1.61 -3.99 -8.94
CA LYS A 177 -2.84 -4.42 -9.65
C LYS A 177 -4.07 -4.60 -8.77
N GLY A 178 -4.00 -4.35 -7.48
CA GLY A 178 -5.11 -4.58 -6.55
C GLY A 178 -6.43 -3.88 -6.95
N ALA A 179 -6.34 -2.61 -7.37
CA ALA A 179 -7.49 -1.86 -7.89
C ALA A 179 -7.82 -2.10 -9.39
N LYS A 180 -6.94 -2.77 -10.15
CA LYS A 180 -7.01 -2.81 -11.63
C LYS A 180 -8.28 -3.43 -12.19
N TYR A 181 -8.79 -4.46 -11.52
CA TYR A 181 -10.02 -5.18 -11.91
C TYR A 181 -11.12 -5.05 -10.85
N PHE A 182 -11.02 -4.02 -10.01
CA PHE A 182 -12.02 -3.77 -8.98
C PHE A 182 -13.32 -3.23 -9.61
N ASP A 183 -14.42 -3.94 -9.40
CA ASP A 183 -15.75 -3.54 -9.89
C ASP A 183 -16.43 -2.63 -8.87
N VAL A 184 -16.22 -1.31 -9.00
CA VAL A 184 -16.78 -0.30 -8.08
C VAL A 184 -18.31 -0.31 -8.08
N GLU A 185 -18.93 -0.55 -9.24
CA GLU A 185 -20.39 -0.59 -9.36
C GLU A 185 -20.96 -1.81 -8.61
N ALA A 186 -20.37 -2.99 -8.81
CA ALA A 186 -20.78 -4.20 -8.09
C ALA A 186 -20.50 -4.11 -6.58
N PHE A 187 -19.42 -3.42 -6.18
CA PHE A 187 -19.09 -3.22 -4.76
C PHE A 187 -20.13 -2.35 -4.03
N GLY A 188 -20.74 -1.37 -4.72
CA GLY A 188 -21.94 -0.67 -4.26
C GLY A 188 -21.79 0.28 -3.06
N ALA A 189 -20.58 0.48 -2.55
CA ALA A 189 -20.31 1.44 -1.47
C ALA A 189 -20.25 2.88 -1.98
N LYS A 190 -20.62 3.84 -1.12
CA LYS A 190 -20.51 5.29 -1.40
C LYS A 190 -19.10 5.83 -1.19
N TRP A 191 -18.42 5.30 -0.18
CA TRP A 191 -16.99 5.48 0.07
C TRP A 191 -16.48 4.22 0.78
N ALA A 192 -15.17 4.09 0.89
CA ALA A 192 -14.55 2.97 1.58
C ALA A 192 -13.36 3.41 2.43
N TYR A 193 -12.78 2.46 3.16
CA TYR A 193 -11.50 2.60 3.82
C TYR A 193 -10.65 1.37 3.49
N THR A 194 -9.40 1.58 3.08
CA THR A 194 -8.42 0.49 3.13
C THR A 194 -7.96 0.32 4.57
N MET A 195 -7.84 -0.92 5.02
CA MET A 195 -7.28 -1.26 6.33
C MET A 195 -5.84 -1.70 6.13
N ASP A 196 -4.98 -0.80 5.64
CA ASP A 196 -3.64 -1.11 5.12
C ASP A 196 -2.60 -0.06 5.58
N GLY A 197 -2.87 0.61 6.72
CA GLY A 197 -1.95 1.57 7.34
C GLY A 197 -1.08 0.92 8.40
N SER A 198 -0.09 1.64 8.94
CA SER A 198 0.87 1.10 9.91
C SER A 198 0.43 1.30 11.36
N GLY A 199 0.99 2.30 12.05
CA GLY A 199 0.87 2.46 13.49
C GLY A 199 -0.48 2.97 13.97
N ILE A 200 -0.82 2.67 15.23
CA ILE A 200 -2.11 3.08 15.83
C ILE A 200 -2.35 4.58 15.65
N GLY A 201 -3.53 4.92 15.14
CA GLY A 201 -3.98 6.29 14.92
C GLY A 201 -3.67 6.84 13.52
N GLU A 202 -2.87 6.15 12.70
CA GLU A 202 -2.62 6.60 11.33
C GLU A 202 -3.91 6.62 10.51
N LEU A 203 -4.12 7.77 9.86
CA LEU A 203 -5.20 8.01 8.90
C LEU A 203 -4.60 8.75 7.71
N GLU A 204 -4.67 8.13 6.54
CA GLU A 204 -3.96 8.62 5.36
C GLU A 204 -4.93 8.87 4.22
N PHE A 205 -4.88 10.06 3.65
CA PHE A 205 -5.76 10.49 2.56
C PHE A 205 -5.01 11.34 1.54
N GLU A 206 -3.68 11.33 1.62
CA GLU A 206 -2.77 12.01 0.71
C GLU A 206 -1.68 11.01 0.31
N ASN A 207 -1.44 10.84 -0.99
CA ASN A 207 -0.39 9.98 -1.53
C ASN A 207 0.39 10.70 -2.65
N PHE A 208 1.51 10.14 -3.09
CA PHE A 208 2.23 10.74 -4.21
C PHE A 208 1.42 10.70 -5.51
N ASN A 209 1.60 11.71 -6.35
CA ASN A 209 1.48 11.53 -7.79
C ASN A 209 2.74 10.80 -8.30
N ALA A 210 2.56 9.84 -9.20
CA ALA A 210 3.62 8.98 -9.68
C ALA A 210 3.69 8.92 -11.20
N ALA A 211 4.90 8.98 -11.72
CA ALA A 211 5.19 8.64 -13.12
C ALA A 211 6.46 7.78 -13.18
N SER A 212 6.54 6.95 -14.21
CA SER A 212 7.79 6.35 -14.66
C SER A 212 8.37 7.17 -15.80
N VAL A 213 9.70 7.21 -15.90
CA VAL A 213 10.43 7.86 -16.99
C VAL A 213 11.48 6.89 -17.50
N THR A 214 11.27 6.36 -18.70
CA THR A 214 12.27 5.54 -19.39
C THR A 214 13.07 6.42 -20.34
N VAL A 215 14.39 6.45 -20.15
CA VAL A 215 15.34 7.20 -20.99
C VAL A 215 16.08 6.21 -21.87
N LYS A 216 15.87 6.26 -23.19
CA LYS A 216 16.62 5.47 -24.17
C LYS A 216 17.67 6.33 -24.82
N ILE A 217 18.90 5.85 -24.83
CA ILE A 217 20.06 6.59 -25.35
C ILE A 217 20.71 5.73 -26.43
N VAL A 218 20.81 6.30 -27.63
CA VAL A 218 21.53 5.70 -28.76
C VAL A 218 22.81 6.50 -28.99
N GLY A 219 23.94 5.82 -28.84
CA GLY A 219 25.28 6.33 -29.09
C GLY A 219 25.83 5.89 -30.45
N ASN A 220 27.14 5.78 -30.54
CA ASN A 220 27.86 5.27 -31.71
C ASN A 220 29.17 4.62 -31.22
N ASN A 221 29.26 3.29 -31.35
CA ASN A 221 30.43 2.52 -30.91
C ASN A 221 31.40 2.22 -32.05
N VAL A 222 32.70 2.36 -31.78
CA VAL A 222 33.80 2.03 -32.69
C VAL A 222 35.01 1.53 -31.88
N HIS A 223 36.03 0.99 -32.55
CA HIS A 223 37.26 0.58 -31.87
C HIS A 223 37.87 1.76 -31.07
N PRO A 224 38.14 1.62 -29.76
CA PRO A 224 38.59 2.74 -28.92
C PRO A 224 39.87 3.43 -29.41
N GLY A 225 40.79 2.68 -30.04
CA GLY A 225 42.04 3.22 -30.59
C GLY A 225 41.87 4.20 -31.76
N THR A 226 40.69 4.23 -32.41
CA THR A 226 40.40 5.11 -33.57
C THR A 226 39.12 5.93 -33.35
N ALA A 227 38.71 6.13 -32.10
CA ALA A 227 37.41 6.70 -31.74
C ALA A 227 37.29 8.23 -31.86
N LYS A 228 38.41 8.95 -32.03
CA LYS A 228 38.45 10.43 -31.97
C LYS A 228 37.52 11.07 -33.02
N GLY A 229 36.52 11.81 -32.55
CA GLY A 229 35.55 12.52 -33.39
C GLY A 229 34.45 11.64 -34.00
N VAL A 230 34.43 10.34 -33.69
CA VAL A 230 33.46 9.38 -34.24
C VAL A 230 32.62 8.76 -33.13
N MET A 231 33.23 8.27 -32.05
CA MET A 231 32.51 7.59 -30.97
C MET A 231 31.59 8.56 -30.21
N VAL A 232 30.37 8.12 -29.95
CA VAL A 232 29.43 8.76 -29.02
C VAL A 232 29.07 7.72 -27.97
N ASN A 233 29.60 7.87 -26.76
CA ASN A 233 29.39 6.88 -25.70
C ASN A 233 28.05 7.12 -24.98
N ALA A 234 27.09 6.21 -25.18
CA ALA A 234 25.77 6.29 -24.57
C ALA A 234 25.82 6.30 -23.03
N MET A 235 26.74 5.57 -22.41
CA MET A 235 26.91 5.58 -20.95
C MET A 235 27.40 6.96 -20.45
N THR A 236 28.25 7.65 -21.21
CA THR A 236 28.66 9.02 -20.87
C THR A 236 27.48 10.00 -20.93
N LEU A 237 26.57 9.83 -21.89
CA LEU A 237 25.33 10.63 -21.94
C LEU A 237 24.42 10.30 -20.75
N ALA A 238 24.27 9.01 -20.39
CA ALA A 238 23.51 8.59 -19.22
C ALA A 238 24.04 9.22 -17.92
N SER A 239 25.35 9.19 -17.69
CA SER A 239 25.98 9.84 -16.53
C SER A 239 25.77 11.36 -16.54
N LYS A 240 25.80 12.01 -17.70
CA LYS A 240 25.53 13.45 -17.84
C LYS A 240 24.08 13.82 -17.54
N ILE A 241 23.13 12.94 -17.82
CA ILE A 241 21.72 13.11 -17.43
C ILE A 241 21.61 13.01 -15.91
N HIS A 242 22.12 11.92 -15.32
CA HIS A 242 22.00 11.70 -13.88
C HIS A 242 22.68 12.81 -13.06
N ALA A 243 23.85 13.29 -13.50
CA ALA A 243 24.56 14.40 -12.83
C ALA A 243 23.84 15.77 -12.90
N ARG A 244 22.72 15.89 -13.63
CA ARG A 244 21.89 17.11 -13.68
C ARG A 244 20.59 16.96 -12.88
N ILE A 245 20.30 15.77 -12.37
CA ILE A 245 19.19 15.55 -11.42
C ILE A 245 19.64 16.14 -10.07
N PRO A 246 18.78 16.91 -9.37
CA PRO A 246 19.12 17.42 -8.04
C PRO A 246 19.38 16.25 -7.08
N GLU A 247 20.55 16.25 -6.43
CA GLU A 247 21.00 15.15 -5.56
C GLU A 247 20.20 15.11 -4.25
N GLU A 248 19.79 16.29 -3.79
CA GLU A 248 18.96 16.50 -2.62
C GLU A 248 17.50 16.07 -2.81
N GLU A 249 17.03 15.95 -4.06
CA GLU A 249 15.67 15.53 -4.39
C GLU A 249 15.61 14.03 -4.73
N SER A 250 16.18 13.20 -3.85
CA SER A 250 16.25 11.74 -3.97
C SER A 250 15.54 11.04 -2.78
N PRO A 251 15.11 9.77 -2.90
CA PRO A 251 14.44 9.06 -1.80
C PRO A 251 15.25 9.02 -0.50
N GLU A 252 16.57 8.87 -0.59
CA GLU A 252 17.48 8.78 0.56
C GLU A 252 17.74 10.13 1.25
N GLN A 253 17.29 11.24 0.67
CA GLN A 253 17.42 12.59 1.24
C GLN A 253 16.09 13.31 1.51
N THR A 254 14.94 12.67 1.24
CA THR A 254 13.62 13.32 1.34
C THR A 254 12.69 12.62 2.31
N GLU A 255 11.92 13.40 3.06
CA GLU A 255 10.92 12.90 4.02
C GLU A 255 9.58 13.64 3.91
N GLY A 256 8.56 13.17 4.64
CA GLY A 256 7.25 13.82 4.72
C GLY A 256 6.62 14.09 3.33
N TYR A 257 6.47 15.37 3.00
CA TYR A 257 5.83 15.85 1.75
C TYR A 257 6.80 16.15 0.61
N GLU A 258 8.10 15.91 0.79
CA GLU A 258 9.11 16.21 -0.23
C GLU A 258 9.05 15.18 -1.36
N GLY A 259 8.86 15.64 -2.60
CA GLY A 259 8.94 14.81 -3.80
C GLY A 259 10.38 14.52 -4.24
N PHE A 260 10.55 13.56 -5.14
CA PHE A 260 11.88 13.12 -5.59
C PHE A 260 11.91 12.63 -7.05
N TYR A 261 13.13 12.50 -7.56
CA TYR A 261 13.48 11.65 -8.71
C TYR A 261 14.28 10.46 -8.19
N HIS A 262 14.06 9.28 -8.75
CA HIS A 262 14.82 8.11 -8.36
C HIS A 262 15.19 7.28 -9.58
N LEU A 263 16.48 7.04 -9.77
CA LEU A 263 17.01 6.12 -10.78
C LEU A 263 16.91 4.69 -10.25
N THR A 264 15.90 3.93 -10.68
CA THR A 264 15.66 2.57 -10.19
C THR A 264 16.59 1.55 -10.83
N SER A 265 16.99 1.77 -12.08
CA SER A 265 17.96 0.93 -12.77
C SER A 265 18.58 1.62 -13.97
N ILE A 266 19.80 1.17 -14.31
CA ILE A 266 20.54 1.61 -15.50
C ILE A 266 21.25 0.41 -16.11
N LYS A 267 21.20 0.28 -17.43
CA LYS A 267 21.94 -0.73 -18.19
C LYS A 267 22.46 -0.12 -19.48
N GLY A 268 23.69 -0.44 -19.87
CA GLY A 268 24.20 0.07 -21.13
C GLY A 268 25.56 -0.44 -21.55
N THR A 269 25.92 -0.02 -22.76
CA THR A 269 27.22 -0.15 -23.43
C THR A 269 27.51 1.18 -24.17
N VAL A 270 28.62 1.28 -24.90
CA VAL A 270 28.92 2.48 -25.71
C VAL A 270 27.82 2.77 -26.73
N ASP A 271 27.22 1.73 -27.33
CA ASP A 271 26.24 1.85 -28.41
C ASP A 271 24.84 2.26 -27.91
N ARG A 272 24.41 1.70 -26.77
CA ARG A 272 23.07 1.95 -26.21
C ARG A 272 23.08 1.93 -24.69
N ALA A 273 22.27 2.79 -24.09
CA ALA A 273 21.96 2.75 -22.68
C ALA A 273 20.46 3.00 -22.44
N GLU A 274 19.93 2.41 -21.38
CA GLU A 274 18.57 2.62 -20.91
C GLU A 274 18.61 2.93 -19.41
N MET A 275 17.86 3.96 -19.02
CA MET A 275 17.69 4.37 -17.61
C MET A 275 16.21 4.32 -17.28
N HIS A 276 15.87 3.75 -16.14
CA HIS A 276 14.51 3.79 -15.60
C HIS A 276 14.49 4.68 -14.38
N TYR A 277 13.71 5.76 -14.47
CA TYR A 277 13.44 6.65 -13.36
C TYR A 277 11.99 6.51 -12.90
N ILE A 278 11.77 6.86 -11.65
CA ILE A 278 10.45 7.20 -11.13
C ILE A 278 10.45 8.64 -10.62
N ILE A 279 9.32 9.31 -10.80
CA ILE A 279 9.03 10.66 -10.28
C ILE A 279 7.93 10.52 -9.24
N ARG A 280 8.09 11.19 -8.10
CA ARG A 280 7.09 11.26 -7.03
C ARG A 280 6.93 12.68 -6.53
N ASP A 281 5.70 13.15 -6.38
CA ASP A 281 5.40 14.45 -5.75
C ASP A 281 3.94 14.53 -5.30
N PHE A 282 3.67 15.12 -4.14
CA PHE A 282 2.29 15.30 -3.64
C PHE A 282 1.53 16.38 -4.41
N GLU A 283 2.24 17.43 -4.82
CA GLU A 283 1.66 18.61 -5.46
C GLU A 283 1.62 18.43 -6.99
N ARG A 284 0.43 18.50 -7.58
CA ARG A 284 0.25 18.26 -9.03
C ARG A 284 1.10 19.20 -9.89
N LYS A 285 1.26 20.46 -9.48
CA LYS A 285 2.08 21.44 -10.21
C LYS A 285 3.57 21.11 -10.16
N SER A 286 4.05 20.66 -8.99
CA SER A 286 5.45 20.27 -8.80
C SER A 286 5.74 18.95 -9.52
N PHE A 287 4.83 17.98 -9.46
CA PHE A 287 4.87 16.76 -10.25
C PHE A 287 5.07 17.02 -11.75
N GLU A 288 4.26 17.91 -12.34
CA GLU A 288 4.41 18.30 -13.74
C GLU A 288 5.71 19.09 -14.01
N ALA A 289 6.20 19.87 -13.04
CA ALA A 289 7.51 20.53 -13.14
C ALA A 289 8.65 19.51 -13.17
N ARG A 290 8.56 18.42 -12.41
CA ARG A 290 9.55 17.35 -12.42
C ARG A 290 9.63 16.65 -13.78
N LYS A 291 8.49 16.36 -14.39
CA LYS A 291 8.44 15.82 -15.77
C LYS A 291 9.12 16.77 -16.76
N ARG A 292 8.84 18.07 -16.66
CA ARG A 292 9.50 19.11 -17.49
C ARG A 292 11.00 19.15 -17.28
N LYS A 293 11.48 19.06 -16.03
CA LYS A 293 12.91 19.01 -15.72
C LYS A 293 13.62 17.84 -16.39
N MET A 294 13.03 16.64 -16.37
CA MET A 294 13.58 15.48 -17.09
C MET A 294 13.70 15.73 -18.59
N MET A 295 12.65 16.32 -19.20
CA MET A 295 12.66 16.68 -20.63
C MET A 295 13.72 17.75 -20.96
N GLU A 296 13.89 18.75 -20.11
CA GLU A 296 14.91 19.79 -20.25
C GLU A 296 16.32 19.21 -20.17
N ILE A 297 16.60 18.37 -19.16
CA ILE A 297 17.89 17.71 -18.99
C ILE A 297 18.24 16.86 -20.21
N ALA A 298 17.32 16.03 -20.69
CA ALA A 298 17.56 15.19 -21.87
C ALA A 298 17.83 16.04 -23.12
N LYS A 299 17.08 17.12 -23.32
CA LYS A 299 17.27 18.05 -24.44
C LYS A 299 18.63 18.75 -24.37
N GLU A 300 19.06 19.17 -23.20
CA GLU A 300 20.36 19.79 -22.99
C GLU A 300 21.52 18.84 -23.26
N VAL A 301 21.44 17.60 -22.74
CA VAL A 301 22.49 16.58 -22.93
C VAL A 301 22.54 16.11 -24.38
N GLY A 302 21.40 16.04 -25.07
CA GLY A 302 21.31 15.66 -26.47
C GLY A 302 21.70 16.76 -27.47
N LYS A 303 21.95 17.99 -27.01
CA LYS A 303 22.26 19.12 -27.87
C LYS A 303 23.57 18.91 -28.62
N GLY A 304 23.52 18.96 -29.95
CA GLY A 304 24.70 18.87 -30.82
C GLY A 304 25.15 17.43 -31.13
N LEU A 305 24.35 16.42 -30.77
CA LEU A 305 24.57 15.05 -31.23
C LEU A 305 24.39 14.94 -32.75
N HIS A 306 25.12 14.01 -33.37
CA HIS A 306 24.89 13.61 -34.75
C HIS A 306 23.47 13.02 -34.88
N PRO A 307 22.75 13.19 -36.00
CA PRO A 307 21.37 12.71 -36.15
C PRO A 307 21.12 11.23 -35.84
N ASP A 308 22.14 10.37 -36.00
CA ASP A 308 22.04 8.94 -35.69
C ASP A 308 22.16 8.63 -34.18
N CYS A 309 22.55 9.60 -33.36
CA CYS A 309 22.64 9.48 -31.91
C CYS A 309 21.59 10.37 -31.25
N TYR A 310 20.79 9.81 -30.35
CA TYR A 310 19.65 10.52 -29.77
C TYR A 310 19.33 10.05 -28.36
N ILE A 311 18.54 10.88 -27.67
CA ILE A 311 18.01 10.61 -26.34
C ILE A 311 16.49 10.71 -26.46
N GLU A 312 15.80 9.62 -26.13
CA GLU A 312 14.35 9.50 -26.18
C GLU A 312 13.81 9.30 -24.77
N LEU A 313 12.73 10.01 -24.44
CA LEU A 313 12.03 9.92 -23.16
C LEU A 313 10.63 9.36 -23.38
N ALA A 314 10.29 8.32 -22.64
CA ALA A 314 8.91 7.86 -22.46
C ALA A 314 8.49 8.11 -21.01
N ILE A 315 7.49 8.97 -20.82
CA ILE A 315 6.92 9.29 -19.51
C ILE A 315 5.51 8.70 -19.45
N GLU A 316 5.24 7.90 -18.42
CA GLU A 316 3.94 7.27 -18.21
C GLU A 316 3.49 7.51 -16.77
N ASP A 317 2.33 8.15 -16.62
CA ASP A 317 1.71 8.36 -15.31
C ASP A 317 1.19 7.04 -14.75
N SER A 318 1.47 6.80 -13.48
CA SER A 318 1.14 5.55 -12.79
C SER A 318 -0.11 5.70 -11.92
N TYR A 319 -0.12 6.71 -11.04
CA TYR A 319 -1.25 7.04 -10.17
C TYR A 319 -1.15 8.50 -9.70
N TYR A 320 -2.22 9.01 -9.08
CA TYR A 320 -2.33 10.39 -8.63
C TYR A 320 -2.67 10.48 -7.14
N ASN A 321 -2.51 11.66 -6.56
CA ASN A 321 -2.84 11.93 -5.16
C ASN A 321 -4.36 11.93 -4.93
N MET A 322 -4.85 11.07 -4.05
CA MET A 322 -6.27 10.90 -3.71
C MET A 322 -6.88 12.07 -2.94
N ARG A 323 -6.04 12.96 -2.39
CA ARG A 323 -6.49 14.12 -1.61
C ARG A 323 -7.62 14.88 -2.30
N GLU A 324 -7.50 15.10 -3.62
CA GLU A 324 -8.51 15.85 -4.37
C GLU A 324 -9.87 15.15 -4.34
N LYS A 325 -9.91 13.83 -4.38
CA LYS A 325 -11.13 13.02 -4.38
C LYS A 325 -11.72 12.83 -3.00
N VAL A 326 -10.88 12.67 -1.99
CA VAL A 326 -11.34 12.50 -0.60
C VAL A 326 -11.84 13.83 -0.03
N ALA A 327 -11.18 14.96 -0.36
CA ALA A 327 -11.57 16.28 0.13
C ALA A 327 -12.94 16.78 -0.38
N GLU A 328 -13.45 16.21 -1.49
CA GLU A 328 -14.81 16.46 -1.98
C GLU A 328 -15.88 16.01 -0.96
N PHE A 329 -15.54 15.09 -0.03
CA PHE A 329 -16.46 14.48 0.92
C PHE A 329 -15.90 14.51 2.36
N PRO A 330 -15.95 15.68 3.05
CA PRO A 330 -15.31 15.85 4.37
C PRO A 330 -15.75 14.84 5.43
N HIS A 331 -17.00 14.36 5.36
CA HIS A 331 -17.56 13.38 6.29
C HIS A 331 -16.75 12.09 6.37
N ILE A 332 -16.08 11.67 5.30
CA ILE A 332 -15.28 10.44 5.26
C ILE A 332 -14.16 10.51 6.30
N ILE A 333 -13.43 11.64 6.32
CA ILE A 333 -12.31 11.88 7.23
C ILE A 333 -12.82 12.27 8.62
N ASP A 334 -13.93 13.01 8.71
CA ASP A 334 -14.52 13.39 9.99
C ASP A 334 -15.06 12.19 10.78
N ILE A 335 -15.68 11.22 10.09
CA ILE A 335 -16.17 9.97 10.71
C ILE A 335 -14.99 9.13 11.20
N ALA A 336 -13.95 8.93 10.38
CA ALA A 336 -12.77 8.15 10.77
C ALA A 336 -12.05 8.77 11.98
N GLN A 337 -11.82 10.09 11.96
CA GLN A 337 -11.23 10.79 13.11
C GLN A 337 -12.10 10.70 14.37
N GLN A 338 -13.42 10.86 14.24
CA GLN A 338 -14.31 10.75 15.39
C GLN A 338 -14.32 9.33 15.95
N ALA A 339 -14.31 8.31 15.09
CA ALA A 339 -14.24 6.91 15.51
C ALA A 339 -12.97 6.60 16.29
N MET A 340 -11.82 7.13 15.82
CA MET A 340 -10.55 7.04 16.55
C MET A 340 -10.62 7.70 17.93
N ARG A 341 -11.13 8.94 18.01
CA ARG A 341 -11.28 9.65 19.28
C ARG A 341 -12.21 8.94 20.26
N ASP A 342 -13.32 8.39 19.77
CA ASP A 342 -14.28 7.60 20.57
C ASP A 342 -13.66 6.30 21.09
N CYS A 343 -12.56 5.84 20.47
CA CYS A 343 -11.76 4.67 20.90
C CYS A 343 -10.51 5.06 21.70
N ASP A 344 -10.41 6.30 22.18
CA ASP A 344 -9.24 6.86 22.89
C ASP A 344 -7.95 6.82 22.06
N ILE A 345 -8.06 7.07 20.75
CA ILE A 345 -6.94 7.12 19.80
C ILE A 345 -6.83 8.54 19.24
N GLU A 346 -5.64 9.13 19.32
CA GLU A 346 -5.35 10.40 18.66
C GLU A 346 -5.10 10.16 17.16
N PRO A 347 -5.90 10.76 16.25
CA PRO A 347 -5.69 10.62 14.82
C PRO A 347 -4.36 11.25 14.38
N GLN A 348 -3.58 10.52 13.58
CA GLN A 348 -2.31 10.93 13.01
C GLN A 348 -2.44 11.00 11.49
N MET A 349 -2.65 12.20 10.97
CA MET A 349 -2.70 12.41 9.53
C MET A 349 -1.30 12.32 8.93
N LYS A 350 -0.99 11.21 8.27
CA LYS A 350 0.32 11.00 7.63
C LYS A 350 0.18 10.92 6.11
N PRO A 351 1.16 11.46 5.36
CA PRO A 351 1.20 11.30 3.91
C PRO A 351 1.76 9.93 3.53
N ILE A 352 1.13 9.27 2.56
CA ILE A 352 1.65 8.04 1.96
C ILE A 352 2.75 8.41 0.96
N ARG A 353 3.99 8.06 1.26
CA ARG A 353 5.15 8.23 0.35
C ARG A 353 5.22 7.14 -0.74
N GLY A 354 4.06 6.83 -1.32
CA GLY A 354 3.85 5.79 -2.32
C GLY A 354 2.48 5.95 -2.99
N GLY A 355 1.89 4.84 -3.40
CA GLY A 355 0.49 4.75 -3.83
C GLY A 355 -0.16 3.58 -3.10
N THR A 356 -1.48 3.62 -3.02
CA THR A 356 -2.30 2.53 -2.46
C THR A 356 -3.40 2.18 -3.45
N ASP A 357 -4.00 1.01 -3.29
CA ASP A 357 -5.26 0.68 -3.97
C ASP A 357 -6.34 1.76 -3.73
N GLY A 358 -6.44 2.26 -2.50
CA GLY A 358 -7.37 3.33 -2.13
C GLY A 358 -7.22 4.59 -2.98
N ALA A 359 -6.00 4.95 -3.37
CA ALA A 359 -5.75 6.06 -4.25
C ALA A 359 -6.30 5.84 -5.67
N GLN A 360 -6.09 4.65 -6.24
CA GLN A 360 -6.63 4.31 -7.56
C GLN A 360 -8.16 4.25 -7.54
N LEU A 361 -8.73 3.60 -6.51
CA LEU A 361 -10.18 3.50 -6.31
C LEU A 361 -10.85 4.87 -6.17
N SER A 362 -10.18 5.82 -5.52
CA SER A 362 -10.67 7.20 -5.40
C SER A 362 -10.86 7.88 -6.76
N PHE A 363 -10.00 7.60 -7.74
CA PHE A 363 -10.15 8.08 -9.12
C PHE A 363 -11.15 7.25 -9.95
N MET A 364 -11.50 6.04 -9.51
CA MET A 364 -12.53 5.18 -10.11
C MET A 364 -13.94 5.48 -9.58
N GLY A 365 -14.09 6.48 -8.71
CA GLY A 365 -15.39 6.90 -8.15
C GLY A 365 -15.70 6.37 -6.75
N LEU A 366 -14.72 5.76 -6.06
CA LEU A 366 -14.84 5.30 -4.68
C LEU A 366 -13.78 5.96 -3.80
N PRO A 367 -14.03 7.15 -3.23
CA PRO A 367 -13.10 7.79 -2.30
C PRO A 367 -12.75 6.84 -1.15
N CYS A 368 -11.45 6.59 -0.96
CA CYS A 368 -10.98 5.48 -0.14
C CYS A 368 -9.66 5.82 0.58
N PRO A 369 -9.72 6.55 1.72
CA PRO A 369 -8.55 6.76 2.58
C PRO A 369 -8.13 5.47 3.29
N ASN A 370 -6.94 5.49 3.88
CA ASN A 370 -6.30 4.36 4.55
C ASN A 370 -6.36 4.51 6.08
N ILE A 371 -6.60 3.40 6.78
CA ILE A 371 -6.63 3.32 8.24
C ILE A 371 -5.56 2.33 8.72
N PHE A 372 -4.92 2.66 9.85
CA PHE A 372 -3.94 1.80 10.51
C PHE A 372 -4.39 0.36 10.80
N THR A 373 -3.43 -0.56 10.85
CA THR A 373 -3.59 -1.98 11.25
C THR A 373 -2.84 -2.33 12.54
N GLY A 374 -1.91 -1.49 12.98
CA GLY A 374 -1.01 -1.78 14.10
C GLY A 374 0.18 -2.69 13.72
N GLY A 375 0.43 -2.86 12.42
CA GLY A 375 1.64 -3.44 11.85
C GLY A 375 2.77 -2.42 11.66
N TYR A 376 4.01 -2.90 11.61
CA TYR A 376 5.22 -2.09 11.47
C TYR A 376 6.28 -2.86 10.68
N ASN A 377 7.24 -2.13 10.11
CA ASN A 377 8.42 -2.67 9.42
C ASN A 377 8.06 -3.65 8.28
N TYR A 378 7.06 -3.30 7.47
CA TYR A 378 6.58 -4.12 6.36
C TYR A 378 7.69 -4.54 5.38
N HIS A 379 7.41 -5.59 4.61
CA HIS A 379 8.22 -6.09 3.49
C HIS A 379 9.58 -6.68 3.90
N GLY A 380 9.74 -7.10 5.16
CA GLY A 380 11.01 -7.65 5.61
C GLY A 380 10.93 -8.53 6.85
N LYS A 381 12.07 -9.13 7.20
CA LYS A 381 12.18 -10.03 8.36
C LYS A 381 11.95 -9.37 9.72
N HIS A 382 12.08 -8.05 9.81
CA HIS A 382 11.82 -7.28 11.03
C HIS A 382 10.36 -6.83 11.16
N GLU A 383 9.50 -7.27 10.24
CA GLU A 383 8.06 -7.01 10.30
C GLU A 383 7.46 -7.56 11.59
N PHE A 384 6.63 -6.76 12.23
CA PHE A 384 5.88 -7.17 13.41
C PHE A 384 4.54 -6.43 13.51
N ALA A 385 3.60 -7.03 14.24
CA ALA A 385 2.33 -6.41 14.57
C ALA A 385 2.12 -6.41 16.09
N THR A 386 1.21 -5.54 16.57
CA THR A 386 0.76 -5.60 17.97
C THR A 386 -0.69 -6.04 18.02
N LEU A 387 -0.99 -7.06 18.83
CA LEU A 387 -2.38 -7.51 18.99
C LEU A 387 -3.26 -6.37 19.53
N ASN A 388 -2.72 -5.56 20.44
CA ASN A 388 -3.39 -4.38 20.97
C ASN A 388 -3.75 -3.35 19.89
N GLY A 389 -2.87 -3.14 18.91
CA GLY A 389 -3.12 -2.25 17.77
C GLY A 389 -4.20 -2.78 16.85
N MET A 390 -4.14 -4.08 16.53
CA MET A 390 -5.17 -4.73 15.73
C MET A 390 -6.55 -4.68 16.42
N GLU A 391 -6.61 -4.86 17.75
CA GLU A 391 -7.84 -4.69 18.52
C GLU A 391 -8.40 -3.26 18.44
N LYS A 392 -7.51 -2.26 18.41
CA LYS A 392 -7.90 -0.85 18.20
C LYS A 392 -8.41 -0.60 16.77
N ALA A 393 -7.81 -1.21 15.76
CA ALA A 393 -8.31 -1.12 14.38
C ALA A 393 -9.72 -1.72 14.26
N VAL A 394 -9.97 -2.88 14.86
CA VAL A 394 -11.34 -3.47 14.96
C VAL A 394 -12.32 -2.51 15.62
N GLN A 395 -11.94 -1.87 16.73
CA GLN A 395 -12.80 -0.89 17.42
C GLN A 395 -13.15 0.28 16.50
N VAL A 396 -12.17 0.80 15.74
CA VAL A 396 -12.36 1.90 14.79
C VAL A 396 -13.28 1.49 13.65
N ILE A 397 -13.10 0.32 13.01
CA ILE A 397 -13.99 -0.18 11.95
C ILE A 397 -15.45 -0.24 12.45
N VAL A 398 -15.66 -0.85 13.63
CA VAL A 398 -16.98 -0.97 14.25
C VAL A 398 -17.59 0.41 14.52
N ARG A 399 -16.79 1.34 15.06
CA ARG A 399 -17.27 2.68 15.41
C ARG A 399 -17.53 3.56 14.19
N ILE A 400 -16.78 3.40 13.10
CA ILE A 400 -17.07 4.05 11.80
C ILE A 400 -18.44 3.60 11.29
N ALA A 401 -18.72 2.30 11.30
CA ALA A 401 -20.01 1.76 10.87
C ALA A 401 -21.18 2.30 11.74
N GLU A 402 -20.99 2.36 13.05
CA GLU A 402 -21.97 2.89 14.00
C GLU A 402 -22.21 4.41 13.82
N LEU A 403 -21.15 5.21 13.76
CA LEU A 403 -21.23 6.66 13.55
C LEU A 403 -21.89 7.02 12.20
N THR A 404 -21.64 6.22 11.17
CA THR A 404 -22.26 6.39 9.85
C THR A 404 -23.77 6.21 9.95
N ALA A 405 -24.23 5.21 10.72
CA ALA A 405 -25.65 5.03 10.99
C ALA A 405 -26.23 6.14 11.89
N GLU A 406 -25.47 6.73 12.81
CA GLU A 406 -25.94 7.81 13.71
C GLU A 406 -26.13 9.16 12.99
N LYS A 407 -25.15 9.60 12.16
CA LYS A 407 -25.06 11.00 11.68
C LYS A 407 -26.05 11.41 10.60
N GLU A 408 -26.64 10.49 9.82
CA GLU A 408 -27.66 10.84 8.81
C GLU A 408 -29.05 11.22 9.39
N THR A 409 -29.16 11.36 10.71
CA THR A 409 -30.34 11.97 11.33
C THR A 409 -30.41 13.49 11.10
N VAL A 410 -29.42 14.12 10.46
CA VAL A 410 -29.36 15.58 10.25
C VAL A 410 -28.79 15.94 8.86
N GLN A 411 -29.55 15.73 7.79
CA GLN A 411 -29.52 16.56 6.57
C GLN A 411 -30.61 16.09 5.60
N GLY A 412 -31.81 16.67 5.77
CA GLY A 412 -32.88 16.72 4.77
C GLY A 412 -33.13 18.15 4.36
#